data_AF-A0A220UI77-F1
#
_entry.id   AF-A0A220UI77-F1
#
_cell.length_a   1.000
_cell.length_b   1.000
_cell.length_c   1.000
_cell.angle_alpha   90.00
_cell.angle_beta   90.00
_cell.angle_gamma   90.00
#
_symmetry.space_group_name_H-M   'P 1'
#
loop_
_entity.id
_entity.type
_entity.pdbx_description
1 polymer ?
#
loop_
_entity_poly.entity_id
_entity_poly.type
_entity_poly.pdbx_seq_one_letter_code
_entity_poly.pdbx_strand_id
1 'polypeptide(L)'
;MNEFNTFFAQAYWWLSLFGGLHCLALAIYIRYFYHSNNNQRLLAGFLSLVGLYFLTGMLNRDNTPIPIHVLFNLITPIYFLLMPLLYLYCKRSLEQSTEPVGFSRHYWPALITLFLAILDMVVRLNLHKNALWFQAEFFKHRQDIDLSHWSLALPLLLFIQTAIYFFALWRLFQRHKLRQQQRNEAPQQTLKLIRFRWLFGLTLAMLFNWLLRVFVVVLPFYLGDSLSTLSHALPRLSLLLSFYLLAAYGLKQITRTAYLKGHMSAPQPKAEPQAGEILTPEEFEFIQQLQQESNQGSEKITNTPSRSKN
;
A
#
# COMPACT_ATOMS: atom_id res chain seq x y z
N MET A 1 24.51 -32.39 8.12
CA MET A 1 23.21 -31.72 8.37
C MET A 1 23.31 -30.34 9.05
N ASN A 2 24.50 -29.83 9.44
CA ASN A 2 24.63 -28.52 10.11
C ASN A 2 24.93 -27.34 9.16
N GLU A 3 25.57 -27.56 8.01
CA GLU A 3 25.93 -26.47 7.09
C GLU A 3 24.71 -25.85 6.39
N PHE A 4 23.72 -26.66 6.05
CA PHE A 4 22.48 -26.16 5.44
C PHE A 4 21.71 -25.26 6.43
N ASN A 5 21.56 -25.70 7.69
CA ASN A 5 20.86 -24.91 8.71
C ASN A 5 21.59 -23.61 9.05
N THR A 6 22.93 -23.61 9.06
CA THR A 6 23.73 -22.40 9.30
C THR A 6 23.65 -21.42 8.13
N PHE A 7 23.72 -21.90 6.89
CA PHE A 7 23.50 -21.07 5.70
C PHE A 7 22.11 -20.43 5.70
N PHE A 8 21.06 -21.21 5.97
CA PHE A 8 19.69 -20.70 6.03
C PHE A 8 19.49 -19.68 7.16
N ALA A 9 20.07 -19.93 8.34
CA ALA A 9 20.02 -19.00 9.45
C ALA A 9 20.72 -17.67 9.11
N GLN A 10 21.87 -17.73 8.46
CA GLN A 10 22.63 -16.54 8.04
C GLN A 10 21.92 -15.78 6.91
N ALA A 11 21.38 -16.49 5.92
CA ALA A 11 20.59 -15.89 4.84
C ALA A 11 19.34 -15.20 5.39
N TYR A 12 18.63 -15.84 6.33
CA TYR A 12 17.48 -15.26 7.01
C TYR A 12 17.84 -14.02 7.85
N TRP A 13 19.00 -14.03 8.51
CA TRP A 13 19.48 -12.89 9.28
C TRP A 13 19.76 -11.69 8.38
N TRP A 14 20.51 -11.89 7.28
CA TRP A 14 20.80 -10.83 6.30
C TRP A 14 19.54 -10.31 5.62
N LEU A 15 18.63 -11.21 5.23
CA LEU A 15 17.35 -10.84 4.65
C LEU A 15 16.53 -9.93 5.60
N SER A 16 16.49 -10.29 6.88
CA SER A 16 15.80 -9.52 7.92
C SER A 16 16.41 -8.13 8.10
N LEU A 17 17.74 -8.04 8.08
CA LEU A 17 18.46 -6.76 8.17
C LEU A 17 18.20 -5.87 6.94
N PHE A 18 18.43 -6.39 5.73
CA PHE A 18 18.26 -5.63 4.49
C PHE A 18 16.81 -5.21 4.27
N GLY A 19 15.85 -6.12 4.51
CA GLY A 19 14.42 -5.80 4.41
C GLY A 19 14.00 -4.72 5.41
N GLY A 20 14.48 -4.81 6.65
CA GLY A 20 14.21 -3.83 7.69
C GLY A 20 14.78 -2.45 7.36
N LEU A 21 16.06 -2.40 6.98
CA LEU A 21 16.75 -1.16 6.62
C LEU A 21 16.12 -0.52 5.39
N HIS A 22 15.74 -1.30 4.38
CA HIS A 22 15.08 -0.79 3.18
C HIS A 22 13.71 -0.16 3.50
N CYS A 23 12.88 -0.84 4.30
CA CYS A 23 11.58 -0.30 4.70
C CYS A 23 11.72 1.00 5.53
N LEU A 24 12.71 1.06 6.43
CA LEU A 24 12.99 2.26 7.22
C LEU A 24 13.53 3.41 6.36
N ALA A 25 14.46 3.13 5.45
CA ALA A 25 14.98 4.12 4.51
C ALA A 25 13.85 4.70 3.66
N LEU A 26 12.93 3.86 3.16
CA LEU A 26 11.78 4.30 2.41
C LEU A 26 10.81 5.15 3.26
N ALA A 27 10.58 4.77 4.52
CA ALA A 27 9.76 5.54 5.44
C ALA A 27 10.35 6.92 5.73
N ILE A 28 11.66 7.01 5.94
CA ILE A 28 12.40 8.27 6.14
C ILE A 28 12.32 9.11 4.86
N TYR A 29 12.56 8.50 3.70
CA TYR A 29 12.46 9.16 2.41
C TYR A 29 11.08 9.80 2.21
N ILE A 30 10.01 9.04 2.44
CA ILE A 30 8.64 9.53 2.31
C ILE A 30 8.35 10.65 3.32
N ARG A 31 8.87 10.55 4.55
CA ARG A 31 8.58 11.53 5.61
C ARG A 31 9.29 12.86 5.42
N TYR A 32 10.53 12.85 4.94
CA TYR A 32 11.38 14.04 4.88
C TYR A 32 11.57 14.60 3.47
N PHE A 33 11.67 13.75 2.46
CA PHE A 33 11.95 14.19 1.08
C PHE A 33 10.68 14.30 0.25
N TYR A 34 9.70 13.41 0.47
CA TYR A 34 8.44 13.42 -0.28
C TYR A 34 7.37 14.30 0.38
N HIS A 35 7.40 15.61 0.09
CA HIS A 35 6.46 16.63 0.61
C HIS A 35 5.04 16.57 0.00
N SER A 36 4.49 15.38 -0.19
CA SER A 36 3.17 15.18 -0.79
C SER A 36 2.17 14.76 0.29
N ASN A 37 1.28 15.68 0.68
CA ASN A 37 0.03 15.43 1.41
C ASN A 37 0.13 14.68 2.76
N ASN A 38 -0.63 15.09 3.79
CA ASN A 38 -0.55 14.49 5.14
C ASN A 38 -0.77 12.96 5.17
N ASN A 39 -1.43 12.40 4.15
CA ASN A 39 -1.69 10.98 3.98
C ASN A 39 -0.42 10.13 3.83
N GLN A 40 0.67 10.66 3.28
CA GLN A 40 1.92 9.90 3.10
C GLN A 40 2.65 9.64 4.42
N ARG A 41 2.35 10.43 5.48
CA ARG A 41 2.84 10.17 6.84
C ARG A 41 2.33 8.84 7.39
N LEU A 42 1.09 8.46 7.05
CA LEU A 42 0.55 7.15 7.41
C LEU A 42 1.25 6.03 6.65
N LEU A 43 1.55 6.21 5.37
CA LEU A 43 2.33 5.21 4.62
C LEU A 43 3.74 5.05 5.20
N ALA A 44 4.40 6.15 5.55
CA ALA A 44 5.70 6.12 6.21
C ALA A 44 5.62 5.38 7.55
N GLY A 45 4.60 5.66 8.37
CA GLY A 45 4.36 4.92 9.62
C GLY A 45 4.13 3.42 9.41
N PHE A 46 3.38 3.05 8.37
CA PHE A 46 3.17 1.65 7.99
C PHE A 46 4.48 0.97 7.62
N LEU A 47 5.28 1.59 6.76
CA LEU A 47 6.58 1.08 6.36
C LEU A 47 7.56 0.99 7.54
N SER A 48 7.51 1.93 8.49
CA SER A 48 8.29 1.84 9.72
C SER A 48 7.90 0.62 10.57
N LEU A 49 6.61 0.32 10.71
CA LEU A 49 6.15 -0.87 11.46
C LEU A 49 6.56 -2.17 10.75
N VAL A 50 6.48 -2.20 9.42
CA VAL A 50 6.97 -3.32 8.61
C VAL A 50 8.49 -3.47 8.75
N GLY A 51 9.24 -2.37 8.74
CA GLY A 51 10.69 -2.37 8.94
C GLY A 51 11.07 -2.93 10.31
N LEU A 52 10.38 -2.50 11.37
CA LEU A 52 10.53 -3.06 12.71
C LEU A 52 10.24 -4.56 12.72
N TYR A 53 9.17 -5.01 12.06
CA TYR A 53 8.86 -6.44 11.94
C TYR A 53 9.98 -7.24 11.27
N PHE A 54 10.63 -6.72 10.23
CA PHE A 54 11.80 -7.38 9.65
C PHE A 54 12.97 -7.44 10.62
N LEU A 55 13.27 -6.34 11.33
CA LEU A 55 14.36 -6.30 12.30
C LEU A 55 14.16 -7.28 13.46
N THR A 56 12.91 -7.62 13.82
CA THR A 56 12.67 -8.70 14.81
C THR A 56 13.21 -10.06 14.37
N GLY A 57 13.46 -10.27 13.07
CA GLY A 57 14.10 -11.49 12.56
C GLY A 57 15.59 -11.60 12.85
N MET A 58 16.24 -10.51 13.28
CA MET A 58 17.62 -10.53 13.72
C MET A 58 17.77 -11.00 15.18
N LEU A 59 16.65 -11.07 15.92
CA LEU A 59 16.63 -11.44 17.32
C LEU A 59 16.59 -12.97 17.44
N ASN A 60 17.69 -13.54 17.88
CA ASN A 60 17.86 -14.96 18.18
C ASN A 60 18.19 -15.16 19.65
N ARG A 61 18.04 -16.39 20.14
CA ARG A 61 18.38 -16.79 21.52
C ARG A 61 19.81 -16.42 21.93
N ASP A 62 20.73 -16.43 20.97
CA ASP A 62 22.15 -16.16 21.21
C ASP A 62 22.46 -14.66 21.28
N ASN A 63 21.60 -13.83 20.67
CA ASN A 63 21.80 -12.39 20.52
C ASN A 63 20.89 -11.58 21.45
N THR A 64 19.99 -12.23 22.18
CA THR A 64 19.04 -11.56 23.07
C THR A 64 19.10 -12.14 24.49
N PRO A 65 19.37 -11.31 25.51
CA PRO A 65 19.42 -11.76 26.90
C PRO A 65 18.02 -12.05 27.49
N ILE A 66 16.95 -11.81 26.72
CA ILE A 66 15.57 -11.89 27.17
C ILE A 66 14.91 -13.14 26.56
N PRO A 67 14.13 -13.93 27.34
CA PRO A 67 13.41 -15.07 26.81
C PRO A 67 12.52 -14.71 25.61
N ILE A 68 12.57 -15.54 24.56
CA ILE A 68 11.90 -15.29 23.27
C ILE A 68 10.39 -15.01 23.42
N HIS A 69 9.71 -15.65 24.38
CA HIS A 69 8.28 -15.42 24.64
C HIS A 69 7.99 -14.00 25.16
N VAL A 70 8.86 -13.42 25.98
CA VAL A 70 8.74 -12.03 26.45
C VAL A 70 8.95 -11.06 25.29
N LEU A 71 9.89 -11.39 24.40
CA LEU A 71 10.13 -10.60 23.20
C LEU A 71 8.91 -10.61 22.25
N PHE A 72 8.26 -11.76 22.04
CA PHE A 72 7.03 -11.83 21.24
C PHE A 72 5.89 -11.01 21.85
N ASN A 73 5.74 -11.01 23.18
CA ASN A 73 4.77 -10.16 23.86
C ASN A 73 5.05 -8.67 23.62
N LEU A 74 6.32 -8.25 23.65
CA LEU A 74 6.71 -6.86 23.42
C LEU A 74 6.49 -6.40 21.97
N ILE A 75 6.60 -7.30 21.00
CA ILE A 75 6.37 -7.01 19.58
C ILE A 75 4.88 -7.03 19.24
N THR A 76 4.05 -7.72 20.03
CA THR A 76 2.62 -7.90 19.76
C THR A 76 1.84 -6.60 19.45
N PRO A 77 2.04 -5.49 20.20
CA PRO A 77 1.38 -4.21 19.92
C PRO A 77 1.65 -3.66 18.51
N ILE A 78 2.84 -3.92 17.95
CA ILE A 78 3.20 -3.50 16.58
C ILE A 78 2.28 -4.19 15.56
N TYR A 79 1.99 -5.48 15.75
CA TYR A 79 1.06 -6.20 14.88
C TYR A 79 -0.38 -5.68 15.01
N PHE A 80 -0.81 -5.34 16.22
CA PHE A 80 -2.12 -4.73 16.46
C PHE A 80 -2.24 -3.36 15.78
N LEU A 81 -1.15 -2.66 15.52
CA LEU A 81 -1.16 -1.35 14.88
C LEU A 81 -1.16 -1.41 13.34
N LEU A 82 -0.61 -2.49 12.78
CA LEU A 82 -0.29 -2.61 11.36
C LEU A 82 -1.52 -2.52 10.43
N MET A 83 -2.54 -3.34 10.67
CA MET A 83 -3.77 -3.35 9.88
C MET A 83 -4.64 -2.09 10.05
N PRO A 84 -4.86 -1.56 11.28
CA PRO A 84 -5.49 -0.26 11.48
C PRO A 84 -4.86 0.87 10.67
N LEU A 85 -3.54 0.90 10.62
CA LEU A 85 -2.79 1.97 9.98
C LEU A 85 -2.85 1.85 8.46
N LEU A 86 -2.83 0.62 7.93
CA LEU A 86 -3.14 0.36 6.52
C LEU A 86 -4.57 0.79 6.16
N TYR A 87 -5.56 0.48 7.01
CA TYR A 87 -6.95 0.89 6.79
C TYR A 87 -7.11 2.42 6.77
N LEU A 88 -6.55 3.12 7.75
CA LEU A 88 -6.58 4.59 7.81
C LEU A 88 -5.91 5.22 6.58
N TYR A 89 -4.75 4.67 6.17
CA TYR A 89 -4.07 5.12 4.97
C TYR A 89 -4.95 4.93 3.75
N CYS A 90 -5.49 3.73 3.50
CA CYS A 90 -6.39 3.45 2.37
C CYS A 90 -7.63 4.37 2.37
N LYS A 91 -8.28 4.54 3.52
CA LYS A 91 -9.45 5.41 3.67
C LYS A 91 -9.15 6.85 3.26
N ARG A 92 -8.14 7.48 3.86
CA ARG A 92 -7.81 8.88 3.56
C ARG A 92 -7.23 9.04 2.15
N SER A 93 -6.52 8.02 1.66
CA SER A 93 -5.94 7.99 0.32
C SER A 93 -7.04 7.96 -0.77
N LEU A 94 -8.15 7.26 -0.52
CA LEU A 94 -9.32 7.21 -1.41
C LEU A 94 -10.25 8.43 -1.26
N GLU A 95 -10.43 8.94 -0.04
CA GLU A 95 -11.27 10.10 0.25
C GLU A 95 -10.55 11.44 -0.04
N GLN A 96 -9.23 11.41 -0.29
CA GLN A 96 -8.37 12.58 -0.50
C GLN A 96 -8.45 13.62 0.63
N SER A 97 -8.74 13.17 1.86
CA SER A 97 -8.83 14.04 3.03
C SER A 97 -7.50 14.76 3.29
N THR A 98 -7.56 16.08 3.47
CA THR A 98 -6.43 16.97 3.79
C THR A 98 -6.31 17.26 5.29
N GLU A 99 -7.29 16.82 6.08
CA GLU A 99 -7.32 17.07 7.52
C GLU A 99 -6.10 16.48 8.23
N PRO A 100 -5.65 17.09 9.35
CA PRO A 100 -4.54 16.56 10.12
C PRO A 100 -4.82 15.15 10.64
N VAL A 101 -3.75 14.36 10.78
CA VAL A 101 -3.83 13.01 11.35
C VAL A 101 -3.88 13.13 12.87
N GLY A 102 -5.09 13.26 13.42
CA GLY A 102 -5.35 13.17 14.86
C GLY A 102 -5.33 11.74 15.39
N PHE A 103 -5.38 11.59 16.72
CA PHE A 103 -5.48 10.29 17.37
C PHE A 103 -6.84 9.64 17.06
N SER A 104 -6.81 8.50 16.37
CA SER A 104 -8.02 7.78 15.97
C SER A 104 -8.38 6.66 16.96
N ARG A 105 -9.66 6.29 17.02
CA ARG A 105 -10.11 5.16 17.84
C ARG A 105 -9.45 3.82 17.46
N HIS A 106 -8.92 3.72 16.25
CA HIS A 106 -8.29 2.50 15.75
C HIS A 106 -6.93 2.19 16.40
N TYR A 107 -6.35 3.13 17.17
CA TYR A 107 -5.11 2.94 17.90
C TYR A 107 -5.29 2.30 19.29
N TRP A 108 -6.52 2.25 19.82
CA TRP A 108 -6.80 1.68 21.14
C TRP A 108 -6.35 0.23 21.32
N PRO A 109 -6.61 -0.70 20.39
CA PRO A 109 -6.16 -2.09 20.56
C PRO A 109 -4.64 -2.21 20.73
N ALA A 110 -3.87 -1.39 20.01
CA ALA A 110 -2.41 -1.36 20.13
C ALA A 110 -1.97 -0.76 21.47
N LEU A 111 -2.62 0.29 21.97
CA LEU A 111 -2.31 0.87 23.28
C LEU A 111 -2.63 -0.08 24.43
N ILE A 112 -3.78 -0.76 24.38
CA ILE A 112 -4.19 -1.71 25.43
C ILE A 112 -3.19 -2.87 25.48
N THR A 113 -2.83 -3.43 24.32
CA THR A 113 -1.85 -4.52 24.25
C THR A 113 -0.45 -4.09 24.65
N LEU A 114 -0.05 -2.85 24.35
CA LEU A 114 1.21 -2.27 24.83
C LEU A 114 1.20 -2.14 26.35
N PHE A 115 0.13 -1.63 26.93
CA PHE A 115 -0.02 -1.50 28.38
C PHE A 115 0.05 -2.88 29.07
N LEU A 116 -0.64 -3.88 28.53
CA LEU A 116 -0.58 -5.25 29.03
C LEU A 116 0.83 -5.85 28.93
N ALA A 117 1.55 -5.61 27.82
CA ALA A 117 2.92 -6.09 27.66
C ALA A 117 3.89 -5.43 28.65
N ILE A 118 3.72 -4.13 28.92
CA ILE A 118 4.51 -3.41 29.94
C ILE A 118 4.19 -3.96 31.34
N LEU A 119 2.92 -4.19 31.66
CA LEU A 119 2.49 -4.73 32.94
C LEU A 119 3.10 -6.12 33.18
N ASP A 120 3.02 -7.02 32.19
CA ASP A 120 3.64 -8.35 32.25
C ASP A 120 5.16 -8.26 32.50
N MET A 121 5.84 -7.33 31.83
CA MET A 121 7.28 -7.12 32.02
C MET A 121 7.62 -6.58 33.41
N VAL A 122 6.87 -5.60 33.91
CA VAL A 122 7.07 -5.00 35.26
C VAL A 122 6.83 -6.04 36.34
N VAL A 123 5.80 -6.87 36.20
CA VAL A 123 5.52 -7.98 37.13
C VAL A 123 6.69 -8.97 37.13
N ARG A 124 7.17 -9.41 35.95
CA ARG A 124 8.32 -10.33 35.85
C ARG A 124 9.61 -9.76 36.44
N LEU A 125 9.89 -8.48 36.19
CA LEU A 125 11.08 -7.79 36.71
C LEU A 125 11.05 -7.63 38.24
N ASN A 126 9.90 -7.32 38.81
CA ASN A 126 9.75 -7.22 40.27
C ASN A 126 9.81 -8.60 40.95
N LEU A 127 9.27 -9.63 40.31
CA LEU A 127 9.32 -11.01 40.81
C LEU A 127 10.76 -11.57 40.83
N HIS A 128 11.59 -11.23 39.84
CA HIS A 128 12.99 -11.71 39.78
C HIS A 128 13.89 -11.12 40.88
N LYS A 129 13.54 -9.94 41.43
CA LYS A 129 14.31 -9.27 42.48
C LYS A 129 14.10 -9.87 43.88
N ASN A 130 13.01 -10.61 44.11
CA ASN A 130 12.66 -11.23 45.40
C ASN A 130 12.77 -12.77 45.37
N ALA A 131 13.93 -13.28 44.96
CA ALA A 131 14.15 -14.71 44.67
C ALA A 131 13.93 -15.67 45.87
N LEU A 132 14.09 -15.21 47.11
CA LEU A 132 13.93 -16.03 48.33
C LEU A 132 12.47 -16.36 48.67
N TRP A 133 11.52 -15.47 48.32
CA TRP A 133 10.09 -15.73 48.52
C TRP A 133 9.51 -16.60 47.37
N PHE A 134 10.15 -16.53 46.19
CA PHE A 134 9.72 -17.21 44.98
C PHE A 134 9.90 -18.74 45.00
N GLN A 135 11.00 -19.27 45.55
CA GLN A 135 11.17 -20.74 45.61
C GLN A 135 10.15 -21.42 46.55
N ALA A 136 9.72 -20.74 47.61
CA ALA A 136 8.79 -21.29 48.60
C ALA A 136 7.32 -21.23 48.12
N GLU A 137 6.91 -20.17 47.43
CA GLU A 137 5.54 -20.03 46.94
C GLU A 137 5.32 -20.66 45.56
N PHE A 138 6.28 -20.56 44.64
CA PHE A 138 6.09 -20.99 43.24
C PHE A 138 6.15 -22.51 43.06
N PHE A 139 6.91 -23.23 43.91
CA PHE A 139 6.88 -24.69 43.93
C PHE A 139 5.66 -25.26 44.68
N LYS A 140 5.07 -24.48 45.60
CA LYS A 140 3.93 -24.92 46.41
C LYS A 140 2.57 -24.54 45.80
N HIS A 141 2.51 -23.48 44.99
CA HIS A 141 1.35 -23.03 44.23
C HIS A 141 1.60 -23.13 42.71
N ARG A 142 2.04 -24.30 42.27
CA ARG A 142 2.07 -24.67 40.84
C ARG A 142 0.67 -25.01 40.32
N GLN A 143 -0.33 -24.21 40.69
CA GLN A 143 -1.70 -24.26 40.19
C GLN A 143 -2.11 -22.85 39.76
N ASP A 144 -2.26 -22.71 38.45
CA ASP A 144 -3.39 -22.00 37.83
C ASP A 144 -3.42 -20.47 37.78
N ILE A 145 -2.28 -19.76 37.77
CA ILE A 145 -2.22 -18.52 36.98
C ILE A 145 -1.69 -18.90 35.60
N ASP A 146 -2.55 -19.56 34.84
CA ASP A 146 -2.23 -20.13 33.54
C ASP A 146 -2.19 -19.01 32.48
N LEU A 147 -1.09 -18.23 32.51
CA LEU A 147 -0.69 -17.28 31.46
C LEU A 147 -0.53 -17.98 30.09
N SER A 148 -0.59 -19.31 30.05
CA SER A 148 -0.83 -20.13 28.85
C SER A 148 -1.99 -19.58 28.01
N HIS A 149 -3.10 -19.18 28.64
CA HIS A 149 -4.26 -18.64 27.91
C HIS A 149 -3.99 -17.28 27.24
N TRP A 150 -3.09 -16.44 27.76
CA TRP A 150 -2.73 -15.16 27.12
C TRP A 150 -1.88 -15.37 25.86
N SER A 151 -0.99 -16.37 25.88
CA SER A 151 -0.21 -16.76 24.71
C SER A 151 -1.10 -17.30 23.57
N LEU A 152 -2.28 -17.82 23.91
CA LEU A 152 -3.28 -18.33 22.98
C LEU A 152 -4.30 -17.24 22.58
N ALA A 153 -4.72 -16.39 23.51
CA ALA A 153 -5.68 -15.32 23.25
C ALA A 153 -5.12 -14.22 22.35
N LEU A 154 -3.84 -13.84 22.50
CA LEU A 154 -3.25 -12.74 21.70
C LEU A 154 -3.19 -13.03 20.19
N PRO A 155 -2.71 -14.21 19.73
CA PRO A 155 -2.77 -14.57 18.32
C PRO A 155 -4.22 -14.63 17.80
N LEU A 156 -5.16 -15.13 18.61
CA LEU A 156 -6.58 -15.19 18.24
C LEU A 156 -7.20 -13.80 18.10
N LEU A 157 -6.93 -12.90 19.05
CA LEU A 157 -7.37 -11.50 19.01
C LEU A 157 -6.77 -10.76 17.81
N LEU A 158 -5.49 -10.99 17.51
CA LEU A 158 -4.85 -10.49 16.29
C LEU A 158 -5.57 -11.01 15.05
N PHE A 159 -5.92 -12.30 15.03
CA PHE A 159 -6.62 -12.91 13.90
C PHE A 159 -8.00 -12.29 13.67
N ILE A 160 -8.78 -12.13 14.73
CA ILE A 160 -10.09 -11.49 14.69
C ILE A 160 -9.95 -10.04 14.21
N GLN A 161 -9.00 -9.29 14.77
CA GLN A 161 -8.75 -7.91 14.37
C GLN A 161 -8.41 -7.82 12.88
N THR A 162 -7.48 -8.65 12.39
CA THR A 162 -7.10 -8.65 10.98
C THR A 162 -8.26 -8.99 10.06
N ALA A 163 -9.13 -9.92 10.44
CA ALA A 163 -10.33 -10.26 9.67
C ALA A 163 -11.32 -9.09 9.61
N ILE A 164 -11.55 -8.40 10.73
CA ILE A 164 -12.42 -7.22 10.80
C ILE A 164 -11.90 -6.10 9.89
N TYR A 165 -10.60 -5.76 9.97
CA TYR A 165 -10.03 -4.71 9.13
C TYR A 165 -9.97 -5.10 7.66
N PHE A 166 -9.77 -6.38 7.35
CA PHE A 166 -9.86 -6.86 5.98
C PHE A 166 -11.27 -6.66 5.41
N PHE A 167 -12.31 -7.06 6.15
CA PHE A 167 -13.69 -6.82 5.75
C PHE A 167 -13.98 -5.32 5.60
N ALA A 168 -13.46 -4.48 6.50
CA ALA A 168 -13.59 -3.03 6.41
C ALA A 168 -12.91 -2.45 5.17
N LEU A 169 -11.71 -2.93 4.81
CA LEU A 169 -10.99 -2.56 3.58
C LEU A 169 -11.76 -3.00 2.33
N TRP A 170 -12.25 -4.24 2.32
CA TRP A 170 -13.07 -4.75 1.21
C TRP A 170 -14.32 -3.90 0.99
N ARG A 171 -15.06 -3.60 2.07
CA ARG A 171 -16.25 -2.75 2.02
C ARG A 171 -15.91 -1.32 1.56
N LEU A 172 -14.77 -0.78 2.00
CA LEU A 172 -14.28 0.53 1.57
C LEU A 172 -14.00 0.56 0.05
N PHE A 173 -13.31 -0.46 -0.47
CA PHE A 173 -13.02 -0.56 -1.90
C PHE A 173 -14.29 -0.75 -2.73
N GLN A 174 -15.24 -1.58 -2.30
CA GLN A 174 -16.53 -1.75 -2.99
C GLN A 174 -17.33 -0.45 -3.05
N ARG A 175 -17.44 0.27 -1.92
CA ARG A 175 -18.11 1.57 -1.88
C ARG A 175 -17.46 2.59 -2.82
N HIS A 176 -16.13 2.60 -2.89
CA HIS A 176 -15.41 3.52 -3.77
C HIS A 176 -15.59 3.16 -5.25
N LYS A 177 -15.57 1.86 -5.61
CA LYS A 177 -15.84 1.38 -6.97
C LYS A 177 -17.23 1.82 -7.45
N LEU A 178 -18.26 1.66 -6.61
CA LEU A 178 -19.63 2.09 -6.92
C LEU A 178 -19.72 3.61 -7.15
N ARG A 179 -19.08 4.43 -6.29
CA ARG A 179 -19.07 5.89 -6.47
C ARG A 179 -18.30 6.35 -7.71
N GLN A 180 -17.20 5.68 -8.05
CA GLN A 180 -16.44 6.02 -9.26
C GLN A 180 -17.24 5.73 -10.53
N GLN A 181 -18.03 4.66 -10.57
CA GLN A 181 -18.88 4.32 -11.71
C GLN A 181 -20.00 5.35 -11.95
N GLN A 182 -20.42 6.08 -10.91
CA GLN A 182 -21.48 7.10 -11.01
C GLN A 182 -20.97 8.49 -11.43
N ARG A 183 -19.68 8.80 -11.28
CA ARG A 183 -19.14 10.16 -11.46
C ARG A 183 -18.29 10.25 -12.73
N ASN A 184 -18.88 10.73 -13.82
CA ASN A 184 -18.34 10.73 -15.18
C ASN A 184 -17.34 11.90 -15.45
N GLU A 185 -16.14 11.86 -14.86
CA GLU A 185 -15.11 12.91 -15.00
C GLU A 185 -13.78 12.31 -15.55
N ALA A 186 -13.64 12.23 -16.88
CA ALA A 186 -12.67 11.39 -17.59
C ALA A 186 -11.16 11.57 -17.29
N PRO A 187 -10.58 12.78 -17.13
CA PRO A 187 -9.12 12.90 -16.97
C PRO A 187 -8.64 12.65 -15.52
N GLN A 188 -9.40 13.10 -14.50
CA GLN A 188 -9.05 12.86 -13.10
C GLN A 188 -9.27 11.40 -12.66
N GLN A 189 -10.17 10.67 -13.34
CA GLN A 189 -10.43 9.26 -13.11
C GLN A 189 -9.19 8.38 -13.34
N THR A 190 -8.36 8.66 -14.35
CA THR A 190 -7.21 7.80 -14.70
C THR A 190 -6.19 7.74 -13.56
N LEU A 191 -5.86 8.89 -12.94
CA LEU A 191 -4.96 8.97 -11.79
C LEU A 191 -5.57 8.33 -10.53
N LYS A 192 -6.87 8.54 -10.28
CA LYS A 192 -7.60 7.94 -9.15
C LYS A 192 -7.70 6.42 -9.28
N LEU A 193 -7.96 5.90 -10.48
CA LEU A 193 -8.00 4.47 -10.80
C LEU A 193 -6.62 3.83 -10.59
N ILE A 194 -5.56 4.55 -10.97
CA ILE A 194 -4.19 4.10 -10.81
C ILE A 194 -3.83 3.95 -9.33
N ARG A 195 -4.09 5.00 -8.53
CA ARG A 195 -3.93 4.97 -7.08
C ARG A 195 -4.76 3.86 -6.43
N PHE A 196 -6.00 3.67 -6.86
CA PHE A 196 -6.88 2.60 -6.38
C PHE A 196 -6.29 1.21 -6.63
N ARG A 197 -5.80 0.93 -7.85
CA ARG A 197 -5.17 -0.36 -8.19
C ARG A 197 -3.92 -0.64 -7.35
N TRP A 198 -3.11 0.38 -7.10
CA TRP A 198 -1.93 0.24 -6.24
C TRP A 198 -2.32 -0.05 -4.78
N LEU A 199 -3.32 0.67 -4.21
CA LEU A 199 -3.82 0.42 -2.85
C LEU A 199 -4.46 -0.96 -2.70
N PHE A 200 -5.18 -1.39 -3.74
CA PHE A 200 -5.77 -2.73 -3.79
C PHE A 200 -4.68 -3.81 -3.84
N GLY A 201 -3.65 -3.63 -4.69
CA GLY A 201 -2.48 -4.50 -4.74
C GLY A 201 -1.74 -4.57 -3.42
N LEU A 202 -1.52 -3.44 -2.76
CA LEU A 202 -0.92 -3.37 -1.41
C LEU A 202 -1.73 -4.18 -0.39
N THR A 203 -3.06 -4.01 -0.40
CA THR A 203 -3.95 -4.71 0.53
C THR A 203 -3.95 -6.22 0.27
N LEU A 204 -3.98 -6.62 -1.00
CA LEU A 204 -3.97 -8.04 -1.39
C LEU A 204 -2.63 -8.70 -1.04
N ALA A 205 -1.52 -8.03 -1.31
CA ALA A 205 -0.19 -8.46 -0.89
C ALA A 205 -0.12 -8.66 0.63
N MET A 206 -0.67 -7.70 1.39
CA MET A 206 -0.68 -7.79 2.85
C MET A 206 -1.55 -8.95 3.36
N LEU A 207 -2.71 -9.17 2.74
CA LEU A 207 -3.59 -10.29 3.06
C LEU A 207 -2.92 -11.63 2.77
N PHE A 208 -2.30 -11.77 1.59
CA PHE A 208 -1.62 -13.00 1.18
C PHE A 208 -0.51 -13.35 2.17
N ASN A 209 0.31 -12.36 2.55
CA ASN A 209 1.36 -12.55 3.55
C ASN A 209 0.82 -12.92 4.92
N TRP A 210 -0.32 -12.34 5.30
CA TRP A 210 -0.96 -12.66 6.56
C TRP A 210 -1.54 -14.09 6.55
N LEU A 211 -2.21 -14.50 5.48
CA LEU A 211 -2.69 -15.88 5.29
C LEU A 211 -1.54 -16.88 5.35
N LEU A 212 -0.45 -16.59 4.65
CA LEU A 212 0.75 -17.43 4.66
C LEU A 212 1.31 -17.58 6.07
N ARG A 213 1.36 -16.49 6.85
CA ARG A 213 1.75 -16.54 8.26
C ARG A 213 0.78 -17.36 9.11
N VAL A 214 -0.53 -17.28 8.86
CA VAL A 214 -1.50 -18.11 9.58
C VAL A 214 -1.24 -19.59 9.33
N PHE A 215 -1.07 -20.00 8.08
CA PHE A 215 -0.85 -21.40 7.73
C PHE A 215 0.51 -21.93 8.18
N VAL A 216 1.57 -21.12 8.11
CA VAL A 216 2.95 -21.60 8.32
C VAL A 216 3.42 -21.40 9.76
N VAL A 217 2.87 -20.42 10.50
CA VAL A 217 3.34 -20.09 11.86
C VAL A 217 2.25 -20.29 12.89
N VAL A 218 1.05 -19.74 12.65
CA VAL A 218 -0.02 -19.75 13.66
C VAL A 218 -0.61 -21.16 13.79
N LEU A 219 -1.01 -21.78 12.68
CA LEU A 219 -1.65 -23.09 12.68
C LEU A 219 -0.75 -24.19 13.27
N PRO A 220 0.55 -24.31 12.88
CA PRO A 220 1.43 -25.31 13.48
C PRO A 220 1.68 -25.05 14.97
N PHE A 221 1.74 -23.78 15.38
CA PHE A 221 1.83 -23.42 16.80
C PHE A 221 0.62 -23.93 17.61
N TYR A 222 -0.60 -23.83 17.06
CA TYR A 222 -1.82 -24.37 17.70
C TYR A 222 -1.89 -25.89 17.69
N LEU A 223 -1.32 -26.54 16.67
CA LEU A 223 -1.28 -27.99 16.55
C LEU A 223 -0.16 -28.64 17.38
N GLY A 224 0.68 -27.83 18.05
CA GLY A 224 1.77 -28.30 18.91
C GLY A 224 3.03 -28.72 18.16
N ASP A 225 3.14 -28.39 16.87
CA ASP A 225 4.30 -28.71 16.05
C ASP A 225 5.48 -27.76 16.31
N SER A 226 6.70 -28.30 16.23
CA SER A 226 7.92 -27.51 16.39
C SER A 226 8.14 -26.59 15.19
N LEU A 227 8.12 -25.28 15.46
CA LEU A 227 8.32 -24.26 14.42
C LEU A 227 9.77 -24.28 13.92
N SER A 228 9.97 -24.69 12.67
CA SER A 228 11.28 -24.63 12.02
C SER A 228 11.68 -23.18 11.73
N THR A 229 12.99 -22.92 11.61
CA THR A 229 13.52 -21.62 11.16
C THR A 229 12.94 -21.19 9.82
N LEU A 230 12.70 -22.15 8.93
CA LEU A 230 12.03 -21.94 7.64
C LEU A 230 10.61 -21.37 7.81
N SER A 231 9.88 -21.84 8.81
CA SER A 231 8.51 -21.39 9.07
C SER A 231 8.43 -19.91 9.45
N HIS A 232 9.46 -19.40 10.14
CA HIS A 232 9.59 -17.98 10.45
C HIS A 232 10.17 -17.15 9.29
N ALA A 233 11.03 -17.75 8.47
CA ALA A 233 11.66 -17.09 7.31
C ALA A 233 10.68 -16.86 6.16
N LEU A 234 9.84 -17.85 5.87
CA LEU A 234 8.99 -17.88 4.68
C LEU A 234 7.98 -16.71 4.63
N PRO A 235 7.24 -16.36 5.70
CA PRO A 235 6.37 -15.18 5.69
C PRO A 235 7.14 -13.86 5.48
N ARG A 236 8.37 -13.74 6.00
CA ARG A 236 9.19 -12.53 5.78
C ARG A 236 9.71 -12.44 4.36
N LEU A 237 10.16 -13.56 3.79
CA LEU A 237 10.55 -13.66 2.38
C LEU A 237 9.40 -13.29 1.45
N SER A 238 8.23 -13.87 1.67
CA SER A 238 7.03 -13.56 0.88
C SER A 238 6.65 -12.09 0.99
N LEU A 239 6.80 -11.50 2.18
CA LEU A 239 6.44 -10.11 2.41
C LEU A 239 7.41 -9.17 1.68
N LEU A 240 8.70 -9.48 1.73
CA LEU A 240 9.73 -8.75 0.99
C LEU A 240 9.49 -8.85 -0.52
N LEU A 241 9.26 -10.07 -1.02
CA LEU A 241 8.95 -10.30 -2.43
C LEU A 241 7.70 -9.52 -2.86
N SER A 242 6.67 -9.52 -2.03
CA SER A 242 5.43 -8.78 -2.29
C SER A 242 5.66 -7.27 -2.37
N PHE A 243 6.52 -6.72 -1.51
CA PHE A 243 6.92 -5.31 -1.58
C PHE A 243 7.70 -5.00 -2.86
N TYR A 244 8.65 -5.85 -3.26
CA TYR A 244 9.39 -5.64 -4.50
C TYR A 244 8.49 -5.72 -5.73
N LEU A 245 7.60 -6.71 -5.79
CA LEU A 245 6.61 -6.82 -6.88
C LEU A 245 5.68 -5.61 -6.91
N LEU A 246 5.22 -5.13 -5.75
CA LEU A 246 4.38 -3.94 -5.66
C LEU A 246 5.14 -2.66 -6.03
N ALA A 247 6.42 -2.56 -5.68
CA ALA A 247 7.28 -1.45 -6.05
C ALA A 247 7.55 -1.44 -7.57
N ALA A 248 7.86 -2.59 -8.16
CA ALA A 248 8.01 -2.74 -9.61
C ALA A 248 6.69 -2.43 -10.35
N TYR A 249 5.56 -2.91 -9.82
CA TYR A 249 4.24 -2.59 -10.34
C TYR A 249 3.93 -1.09 -10.24
N GLY A 250 4.22 -0.48 -9.09
CA GLY A 250 4.06 0.96 -8.84
C GLY A 250 4.93 1.80 -9.77
N LEU A 251 6.20 1.40 -9.99
CA LEU A 251 7.11 2.08 -10.90
C LEU A 251 6.59 2.02 -12.34
N LYS A 252 6.17 0.83 -12.81
CA LYS A 252 5.53 0.66 -14.13
C LYS A 252 4.29 1.55 -14.28
N GLN A 253 3.58 1.77 -13.18
CA GLN A 253 2.38 2.59 -13.18
C GLN A 253 2.70 4.09 -13.20
N ILE A 254 3.68 4.52 -12.41
CA ILE A 254 4.17 5.91 -12.38
C ILE A 254 4.77 6.29 -13.73
N THR A 255 5.60 5.43 -14.33
CA THR A 255 6.17 5.69 -15.66
C THR A 255 5.08 5.78 -16.73
N ARG A 256 4.08 4.89 -16.70
CA ARG A 256 2.93 4.97 -17.60
C ARG A 256 2.13 6.27 -17.40
N THR A 257 1.93 6.72 -16.15
CA THR A 257 1.27 8.00 -15.89
C THR A 257 2.08 9.20 -16.33
N ALA A 258 3.39 9.20 -16.11
CA ALA A 258 4.28 10.27 -16.53
C ALA A 258 4.34 10.34 -18.05
N TYR A 259 4.38 9.19 -18.73
CA TYR A 259 4.31 9.09 -20.19
C TYR A 259 2.97 9.62 -20.74
N LEU A 260 1.83 9.19 -20.19
CA LEU A 260 0.51 9.69 -20.58
C LEU A 260 0.34 11.18 -20.29
N LYS A 261 0.81 11.65 -19.12
CA LYS A 261 0.81 13.07 -18.77
C LYS A 261 1.71 13.87 -19.71
N GLY A 262 2.86 13.33 -20.09
CA GLY A 262 3.77 13.92 -21.08
C GLY A 262 3.14 14.00 -22.48
N HIS A 263 2.37 12.99 -22.89
CA HIS A 263 1.62 13.02 -24.15
C HIS A 263 0.43 14.00 -24.13
N MET A 264 -0.24 14.16 -22.98
CA MET A 264 -1.34 15.15 -22.82
C MET A 264 -0.84 16.58 -22.54
N SER A 265 0.39 16.73 -22.05
CA SER A 265 1.06 18.03 -21.81
C SER A 265 2.01 18.39 -22.94
N ALA A 266 2.19 17.50 -23.92
CA ALA A 266 2.73 17.90 -25.21
C ALA A 266 1.83 19.04 -25.70
N PRO A 267 2.40 20.17 -26.15
CA PRO A 267 1.57 21.19 -26.77
C PRO A 267 0.79 20.46 -27.84
N GLN A 268 -0.55 20.47 -27.74
CA GLN A 268 -1.34 20.20 -28.92
C GLN A 268 -0.67 21.02 -30.01
N PRO A 269 -0.32 20.43 -31.17
CA PRO A 269 0.05 21.27 -32.30
C PRO A 269 -1.04 22.32 -32.33
N LYS A 270 -0.66 23.61 -32.18
CA LYS A 270 -1.58 24.74 -32.22
C LYS A 270 -2.63 24.30 -33.20
N ALA A 271 -3.87 24.10 -32.76
CA ALA A 271 -4.93 23.91 -33.69
C ALA A 271 -4.71 25.05 -34.68
N GLU A 272 -4.33 24.71 -35.91
CA GLU A 272 -4.50 25.65 -37.00
C GLU A 272 -5.90 26.20 -36.75
N PRO A 273 -6.03 27.54 -36.61
CA PRO A 273 -7.33 28.12 -36.35
C PRO A 273 -8.28 27.45 -37.32
N GLN A 274 -9.28 26.76 -36.77
CA GLN A 274 -10.20 25.97 -37.56
C GLN A 274 -10.62 26.87 -38.72
N ALA A 275 -10.26 26.44 -39.92
CA ALA A 275 -10.62 27.06 -41.17
C ALA A 275 -12.16 27.05 -41.25
N GLY A 276 -12.76 28.10 -40.70
CA GLY A 276 -14.19 28.15 -40.40
C GLY A 276 -14.62 29.56 -39.99
N GLU A 277 -14.11 30.56 -40.71
CA GLU A 277 -14.67 31.91 -40.94
C GLU A 277 -13.53 32.79 -41.51
N ILE A 278 -13.07 32.47 -42.72
CA ILE A 278 -12.04 33.27 -43.43
C ILE A 278 -12.66 34.08 -44.57
N LEU A 279 -13.98 34.01 -44.75
CA LEU A 279 -14.70 34.88 -45.66
C LEU A 279 -15.82 35.53 -44.85
N THR A 280 -15.73 36.84 -44.70
CA THR A 280 -16.91 37.63 -44.31
C THR A 280 -18.04 37.35 -45.31
N PRO A 281 -19.32 37.40 -44.91
CA PRO A 281 -20.44 37.13 -45.81
C PRO A 281 -20.39 38.00 -47.07
N GLU A 282 -19.82 39.19 -46.96
CA GLU A 282 -19.56 40.13 -48.05
C GLU A 282 -18.49 39.61 -49.04
N GLU A 283 -17.40 39.01 -48.54
CA GLU A 283 -16.36 38.40 -49.38
C GLU A 283 -16.82 37.10 -50.05
N PHE A 284 -17.72 36.35 -49.41
CA PHE A 284 -18.33 35.17 -50.02
C PHE A 284 -19.28 35.55 -51.17
N GLU A 285 -20.13 36.58 -50.97
CA GLU A 285 -20.99 37.11 -52.04
C GLU A 285 -20.17 37.68 -53.20
N PHE A 286 -19.04 38.35 -52.91
CA PHE A 286 -18.15 38.87 -53.93
C PHE A 286 -17.50 37.76 -54.77
N ILE A 287 -17.03 36.68 -54.14
CA ILE A 287 -16.47 35.52 -54.85
C ILE A 287 -17.55 34.80 -55.66
N GLN A 288 -18.79 34.73 -55.15
CA GLN A 288 -19.91 34.14 -55.86
C GLN A 288 -20.32 34.97 -57.09
N GLN A 289 -20.29 36.31 -56.99
CA GLN A 289 -20.49 37.20 -58.14
C GLN A 289 -19.39 37.04 -59.19
N LEU A 290 -18.12 36.97 -58.79
CA LEU A 290 -17.00 36.77 -59.70
C LEU A 290 -17.09 35.42 -60.44
N GLN A 291 -17.54 34.35 -59.77
CA GLN A 291 -17.76 33.05 -60.39
C GLN A 291 -18.94 33.05 -61.38
N GLN A 292 -19.99 33.82 -61.10
CA GLN A 292 -21.11 33.99 -62.03
C GLN A 292 -20.73 34.83 -63.25
N GLU A 293 -19.95 35.91 -63.07
CA GLU A 293 -19.41 36.69 -64.18
C GLU A 293 -18.43 35.88 -65.04
N SER A 294 -17.58 35.03 -64.45
CA SER A 294 -16.69 34.16 -65.21
C SER A 294 -17.45 33.11 -66.03
N ASN A 295 -18.54 32.58 -65.50
CA ASN A 295 -19.38 31.61 -66.22
C ASN A 295 -20.20 32.27 -67.34
N GLN A 296 -20.70 33.49 -67.14
CA GLN A 296 -21.37 34.26 -68.21
C GLN A 296 -20.39 34.75 -69.29
N GLY A 297 -19.15 35.07 -68.92
CA GLY A 297 -18.08 35.38 -69.88
C GLY A 297 -17.67 34.17 -70.72
N SER A 298 -17.72 32.96 -70.16
CA SER A 298 -17.40 31.72 -70.87
C SER A 298 -18.51 31.26 -71.83
N GLU A 299 -19.79 31.50 -71.52
CA GLU A 299 -20.90 31.20 -72.44
C GLU A 299 -21.01 32.18 -73.62
N LYS A 300 -20.50 33.41 -73.48
CA LYS A 300 -20.53 34.42 -74.56
C LYS A 300 -19.45 34.21 -75.63
N ILE A 301 -18.43 33.39 -75.36
CA ILE A 301 -17.33 33.10 -76.30
C ILE A 301 -17.62 31.84 -77.14
N THR A 302 -18.51 30.94 -76.71
CA THR A 302 -18.78 29.67 -77.42
C THR A 302 -19.84 29.78 -78.52
N ASN A 303 -20.58 30.89 -78.65
CA ASN A 303 -21.55 31.12 -79.72
C ASN A 303 -21.12 32.27 -80.65
N THR A 304 -20.05 32.06 -81.41
CA THR A 304 -19.76 32.87 -82.60
C THR A 304 -19.89 31.95 -83.83
N PRO A 305 -20.78 32.23 -84.80
CA PRO A 305 -21.02 31.32 -85.91
C PRO A 305 -19.86 31.31 -86.90
N SER A 306 -19.38 30.12 -87.26
CA SER A 306 -18.48 29.95 -88.41
C SER A 306 -19.24 30.31 -89.68
N ARG A 307 -18.90 31.48 -90.22
CA ARG A 307 -19.41 32.06 -91.45
C ARG A 307 -19.07 31.14 -92.64
N SER A 308 -20.10 30.54 -93.22
CA SER A 308 -20.08 30.02 -94.60
C SER A 308 -19.71 31.16 -95.56
N LYS A 309 -18.75 30.91 -96.45
CA LYS A 309 -18.56 31.68 -97.67
C LYS A 309 -18.49 30.70 -98.85
N ASN A 310 -19.35 31.00 -99.81
CA ASN A 310 -19.33 30.57 -101.21
C ASN A 310 -17.92 30.56 -101.80
#